data_AF-A0A6D0I8L4-F1
#
_entry.id   AF-A0A6D0I8L4-F1
#
_cell.length_a   1.000
_cell.length_b   1.000
_cell.length_c   1.000
_cell.angle_alpha   90.00
_cell.angle_beta   90.00
_cell.angle_gamma   90.00
#
_symmetry.space_group_name_H-M   'P 1'
#
loop_
_entity.id
_entity.type
_entity.pdbx_description
1 polymer ?
#
loop_
_entity_poly.entity_id
_entity_poly.type
_entity_poly.pdbx_seq_one_letter_code
_entity_poly.pdbx_strand_id
1 'polypeptide(L)' 'MKLRWFAFLIVLLAGCSSKHDYTNPPWNAKVPVQRAMQWMPISQKAGAAWGVDPQLITAIIAIESGGNP' A
#
# COMPACT_ATOMS: atom_id res chain seq x y z
N MET A 1 -12.86 -38.16 21.94
CA MET A 1 -12.02 -37.88 20.76
C MET A 1 -12.69 -36.93 19.75
N LYS A 2 -13.96 -37.12 19.37
CA LYS A 2 -14.66 -36.26 18.38
C LYS A 2 -14.79 -34.78 18.82
N LEU A 3 -15.24 -34.51 20.05
CA LEU A 3 -15.49 -33.13 20.51
C LEU A 3 -14.21 -32.27 20.60
N ARG A 4 -13.09 -32.86 21.04
CA ARG A 4 -11.79 -32.18 21.11
C ARG A 4 -11.29 -31.79 19.72
N TRP A 5 -11.53 -32.65 18.72
CA TRP A 5 -11.14 -32.40 17.34
C TRP A 5 -11.97 -31.28 16.69
N PHE A 6 -13.29 -31.23 16.99
CA PHE A 6 -14.15 -30.12 16.56
C PHE A 6 -13.71 -28.78 17.15
N ALA A 7 -13.28 -28.73 18.41
CA ALA A 7 -12.78 -27.52 19.03
C ALA A 7 -11.51 -26.99 18.34
N PHE A 8 -10.56 -27.87 17.99
CA PHE A 8 -9.38 -27.49 17.20
C PHE A 8 -9.75 -26.95 15.81
N LEU A 9 -10.76 -27.54 15.17
CA LEU A 9 -11.22 -27.13 13.85
C LEU A 9 -11.82 -25.71 13.90
N ILE A 10 -12.64 -25.40 14.92
CA ILE A 10 -13.23 -24.07 15.12
C ILE A 10 -12.15 -23.00 15.35
N VAL A 11 -11.12 -23.30 16.15
CA VAL A 11 -10.01 -22.36 16.41
C VAL A 11 -9.19 -22.10 15.13
N LEU A 12 -8.94 -23.12 14.31
CA LEU A 12 -8.27 -22.98 13.01
C LEU A 12 -9.08 -22.14 12.03
N LEU A 13 -10.41 -22.32 11.97
CA LEU A 13 -11.30 -21.57 11.09
C LEU A 13 -11.48 -20.10 11.52
N ALA A 14 -11.45 -19.81 12.82
CA ALA A 14 -11.56 -18.45 13.32
C ALA A 14 -10.36 -17.56 12.92
N GLY A 15 -9.18 -18.16 12.72
CA GLY A 15 -7.96 -17.45 12.28
C GLY A 15 -8.02 -16.93 10.84
N CYS A 16 -8.92 -17.43 10.00
CA CYS A 16 -9.03 -17.04 8.59
C CYS A 16 -9.95 -15.83 8.33
N SER A 17 -10.65 -15.31 9.36
CA SER A 17 -11.69 -14.29 9.19
C SER A 17 -11.32 -12.92 9.78
N SER A 18 -10.03 -12.58 9.84
CA SER A 18 -9.63 -11.22 10.23
C SER A 18 -9.78 -10.28 9.04
N LYS A 19 -10.64 -9.26 9.16
CA LYS A 19 -10.72 -8.16 8.19
C LYS A 19 -9.59 -7.17 8.47
N HIS A 20 -8.87 -6.78 7.42
CA HIS A 20 -7.89 -5.70 7.53
C HIS A 20 -8.59 -4.36 7.31
N ASP A 21 -8.44 -3.45 8.26
CA ASP A 21 -8.96 -2.08 8.16
C ASP A 21 -7.96 -1.21 7.38
N TYR A 22 -7.96 -1.35 6.05
CA TYR A 22 -6.97 -0.74 5.15
C TYR A 22 -7.10 0.78 5.03
N THR A 23 -8.14 1.39 5.59
CA THR A 23 -8.35 2.85 5.57
C THR A 23 -7.92 3.54 6.85
N ASN A 24 -7.50 2.79 7.86
CA ASN A 24 -7.21 3.27 9.20
C ASN A 24 -5.75 2.96 9.60
N PRO A 25 -4.96 3.95 10.05
CA PRO A 25 -5.31 5.37 10.18
C PRO A 25 -5.46 6.07 8.83
N PRO A 26 -6.26 7.16 8.75
CA PRO A 26 -6.38 7.94 7.53
C PRO A 26 -5.02 8.55 7.15
N TRP A 27 -4.61 8.33 5.90
CA TRP A 27 -3.36 8.87 5.38
C TRP A 27 -3.58 10.21 4.68
N ASN A 28 -2.86 11.25 5.11
CA ASN A 28 -2.91 12.58 4.49
C ASN A 28 -1.87 12.71 3.37
N ALA A 29 -2.32 12.56 2.12
CA ALA A 29 -1.47 12.59 0.93
C ALA A 29 -0.85 13.96 0.60
N LYS A 30 -1.35 15.07 1.16
CA LYS A 30 -1.06 16.42 0.68
C LYS A 30 0.43 16.74 0.67
N VAL A 31 1.11 16.58 1.81
CA VAL A 31 2.53 16.90 1.95
C VAL A 31 3.43 15.90 1.21
N PRO A 32 3.22 14.57 1.34
CA PRO A 32 4.02 13.59 0.60
C PRO A 32 3.93 13.76 -0.92
N VAL A 33 2.74 13.99 -1.46
CA VAL A 33 2.55 14.21 -2.90
C VAL A 33 3.21 15.52 -3.33
N GLN A 34 3.03 16.61 -2.56
CA GLN A 34 3.68 17.89 -2.89
C GLN A 34 5.21 17.77 -2.95
N ARG A 35 5.83 16.98 -2.07
CA ARG A 35 7.26 16.67 -2.14
C ARG A 35 7.59 15.76 -3.31
N ALA A 36 6.79 14.73 -3.58
CA ALA A 36 7.00 13.84 -4.72
C ALA A 36 6.93 14.58 -6.07
N MET A 37 6.10 15.62 -6.18
CA MET A 37 5.97 16.45 -7.38
C MET A 37 7.28 17.14 -7.80
N GLN A 38 8.23 17.37 -6.88
CA GLN A 38 9.54 17.91 -7.24
C GLN A 38 10.31 16.98 -8.21
N TRP A 39 10.01 15.67 -8.16
CA TRP A 39 10.60 14.64 -9.00
C TRP A 39 9.83 14.40 -10.30
N MET A 40 8.72 15.12 -10.54
CA MET A 40 7.83 14.90 -11.68
C MET A 40 8.54 14.92 -13.05
N PRO A 41 9.49 15.84 -13.34
CA PRO A 41 10.20 15.80 -14.63
C PRO A 41 10.99 14.49 -14.84
N ILE A 42 11.53 13.91 -13.76
CA ILE A 42 12.23 12.62 -13.80
C ILE A 42 11.21 11.48 -13.95
N SER A 43 10.11 11.52 -13.20
CA SER A 43 9.00 10.57 -13.33
C SER A 43 8.43 10.54 -14.74
N GLN A 44 8.33 11.69 -15.42
CA GLN A 44 7.90 11.80 -16.82
C GLN A 44 8.88 11.15 -17.77
N LYS A 45 10.18 11.44 -17.62
CA LYS A 45 11.22 10.83 -18.45
C LYS A 45 11.29 9.32 -18.26
N ALA A 46 11.21 8.85 -17.01
CA ALA A 46 11.18 7.43 -16.68
C ALA A 46 9.92 6.75 -17.20
N GLY A 47 8.75 7.37 -17.00
CA GLY A 47 7.47 6.87 -17.48
C GLY A 47 7.45 6.70 -19.01
N ALA A 48 7.98 7.68 -19.74
CA ALA A 48 8.10 7.59 -21.20
C ALA A 48 9.06 6.47 -21.64
N ALA A 49 10.18 6.27 -20.93
CA ALA A 49 11.16 5.24 -21.27
C ALA A 49 10.67 3.81 -20.97
N TRP A 50 9.86 3.65 -19.93
CA TRP A 50 9.42 2.34 -19.42
C TRP A 50 7.94 2.03 -19.67
N GLY A 51 7.20 2.92 -20.35
CA GLY A 51 5.78 2.73 -20.62
C GLY A 51 4.90 2.76 -19.36
N VAL A 52 5.29 3.54 -18.36
CA VAL A 52 4.60 3.64 -17.06
C VAL A 52 4.03 5.05 -16.89
N ASP A 53 2.85 5.16 -16.28
CA ASP A 53 2.25 6.46 -15.95
C ASP A 53 3.13 7.23 -14.93
N PRO A 54 3.58 8.46 -15.24
CA PRO A 54 4.31 9.31 -14.31
C PRO A 54 3.56 9.60 -13.01
N GLN A 55 2.22 9.60 -13.02
CA GLN A 55 1.42 9.77 -11.80
C GLN A 55 1.55 8.56 -10.88
N LEU A 56 1.58 7.35 -11.43
CA LEU A 56 1.82 6.13 -10.66
C LEU A 56 3.20 6.14 -10.01
N ILE A 57 4.24 6.53 -10.77
CA ILE A 57 5.60 6.67 -10.23
C ILE A 57 5.62 7.69 -9.08
N THR A 58 4.97 8.84 -9.27
CA THR A 58 4.91 9.91 -8.26
C THR A 58 4.12 9.50 -7.02
N ALA A 59 3.03 8.73 -7.18
CA ALA A 59 2.27 8.17 -6.06
C ALA A 59 3.11 7.19 -5.24
N ILE A 60 3.90 6.33 -5.90
CA ILE A 60 4.83 5.41 -5.23
C ILE A 60 5.88 6.20 -4.45
N ILE A 61 6.49 7.24 -5.04
CA ILE A 61 7.44 8.11 -4.33
C ILE A 61 6.80 8.75 -3.08
N ALA A 62 5.54 9.20 -3.20
CA ALA A 62 4.82 9.80 -2.07
C ALA A 62 4.55 8.79 -0.94
N ILE A 63 4.25 7.53 -1.27
CA ILE A 63 3.96 6.46 -0.30
C ILE A 63 5.25 5.95 0.36
N GLU A 64 6.27 5.65 -0.44
CA GLU A 64 7.49 4.96 0.01
C GLU A 64 8.48 5.88 0.72
N SER A 65 8.74 7.07 0.17
CA SER A 65 9.77 7.98 0.70
C SER A 65 9.24 9.36 1.11
N GLY A 66 7.97 9.66 0.83
CA GLY A 66 7.43 11.00 1.01
C GLY A 66 8.18 12.07 0.22
N GLY A 67 8.85 11.68 -0.88
CA GLY A 67 9.70 12.54 -1.69
C GLY A 67 11.10 12.81 -1.12
N ASN A 68 11.53 12.09 -0.08
CA ASN A 68 12.91 12.10 0.40
C ASN A 68 13.79 11.25 -0.55
N PRO A 69 14.85 11.81 -1.16
CA PRO A 69 15.73 11.08 -2.08
C PRO A 69 16.58 10.01 -1.39
#